data_AF-A0AB39M2G9-F1
#
_entry.id   AF-A0AB39M2G9-F1
#
_cell.length_a   1.000
_cell.length_b   1.000
_cell.length_c   1.000
_cell.angle_alpha   90.00
_cell.angle_beta   90.00
_cell.angle_gamma   90.00
#
_symmetry.space_group_name_H-M   'P 1'
#
loop_
_entity.id
_entity.type
_entity.pdbx_description
1 polymer ?
#
loop_
_entity_poly.entity_id
_entity_poly.type
_entity_poly.pdbx_seq_one_letter_code
_entity_poly.pdbx_strand_id
1 'polypeptide(L)' 'MQETARPVWEATGDTDALQQFLKDNGCHGVEAVFVTMGLLHCDLAEAQRAFFNAPCRNAERRFHNRAMDLLEEATAHDA' A
#
# COMPACT_ATOMS: atom_id res chain seq x y z
N MET A 1 -4.82 -13.33 -4.65
CA MET A 1 -4.21 -12.06 -5.09
C MET A 1 -2.87 -12.25 -5.82
N GLN A 2 -1.91 -13.01 -5.28
CA GLN A 2 -0.57 -13.13 -5.88
C GLN A 2 -0.55 -13.58 -7.35
N GLU A 3 -1.25 -14.67 -7.69
CA GLU A 3 -1.34 -15.13 -9.10
C GLU A 3 -2.01 -14.10 -10.03
N THR A 4 -2.96 -13.35 -9.51
CA THR A 4 -3.66 -12.30 -10.27
C THR A 4 -2.77 -11.08 -10.53
N ALA A 5 -1.84 -10.77 -9.63
CA ALA A 5 -0.90 -9.67 -9.75
C ALA A 5 0.41 -10.05 -10.47
N ARG A 6 0.72 -11.35 -10.57
CA ARG A 6 1.93 -11.88 -11.23
C ARG A 6 2.13 -11.33 -12.64
N PRO A 7 1.12 -11.29 -13.54
CA PRO A 7 1.31 -10.76 -14.88
C PRO A 7 1.69 -9.27 -14.90
N VAL A 8 1.21 -8.47 -13.94
CA VAL A 8 1.58 -7.05 -13.83
C VAL A 8 3.06 -6.93 -13.49
N TRP A 9 3.52 -7.69 -12.49
CA TRP A 9 4.92 -7.68 -12.09
C TRP A 9 5.85 -8.18 -13.21
N GLU A 10 5.50 -9.29 -13.87
CA GLU A 10 6.29 -9.84 -14.98
C GLU A 10 6.35 -8.90 -16.19
N ALA A 11 5.28 -8.13 -16.44
CA ALA A 11 5.24 -7.19 -17.55
C ALA A 11 6.00 -5.88 -17.28
N THR A 12 5.97 -5.37 -16.05
CA THR A 12 6.50 -4.03 -15.75
C THR A 12 7.82 -4.05 -14.99
N GLY A 13 8.04 -5.04 -14.11
CA GLY A 13 9.10 -4.98 -13.09
C GLY A 13 9.00 -3.76 -12.18
N ASP A 14 7.84 -3.08 -12.17
CA ASP A 14 7.62 -1.82 -11.46
C ASP A 14 6.80 -2.06 -10.21
N THR A 15 7.40 -1.69 -9.08
CA THR A 15 6.79 -1.84 -7.76
C THR A 15 5.62 -0.88 -7.57
N ASP A 16 5.68 0.32 -8.14
CA ASP A 16 4.62 1.32 -8.01
C ASP A 16 3.38 0.87 -8.78
N ALA A 17 3.57 0.38 -10.01
CA ALA A 17 2.50 -0.23 -10.81
C ALA A 17 1.89 -1.45 -10.12
N LEU A 18 2.71 -2.32 -9.52
CA LEU A 18 2.24 -3.45 -8.73
C LEU A 18 1.40 -3.00 -7.53
N GLN A 19 1.86 -2.01 -6.76
CA GLN A 19 1.10 -1.51 -5.60
C GLN A 19 -0.21 -0.85 -6.01
N GLN A 20 -0.23 -0.11 -7.13
CA GLN A 20 -1.43 0.47 -7.69
C GLN A 20 -2.44 -0.61 -8.06
N PHE A 21 -2.00 -1.66 -8.77
CA PHE A 21 -2.86 -2.79 -9.12
C PHE A 21 -3.44 -3.49 -7.87
N LEU A 22 -2.61 -3.77 -6.87
CA LEU A 22 -3.06 -4.40 -5.63
C LEU A 22 -4.13 -3.54 -4.92
N LYS A 23 -3.91 -2.23 -4.85
CA LYS A 23 -4.87 -1.28 -4.27
C LYS A 23 -6.20 -1.30 -5.02
N ASP A 24 -6.16 -1.22 -6.35
CA ASP A 24 -7.37 -1.17 -7.19
C ASP A 24 -8.18 -2.48 -7.14
N ASN A 25 -7.55 -3.58 -6.73
CA ASN A 25 -8.18 -4.88 -6.52
C ASN A 25 -8.50 -5.19 -5.05
N GLY A 26 -8.48 -4.17 -4.17
CA GLY A 26 -8.89 -4.33 -2.77
C GLY A 26 -7.89 -5.08 -1.89
N CYS A 27 -6.63 -5.24 -2.33
CA CYS A 27 -5.58 -5.83 -1.53
C CYS A 27 -4.86 -4.72 -0.74
N HIS A 28 -4.96 -4.75 0.59
CA HIS A 28 -4.48 -3.68 1.48
C HIS A 28 -3.62 -4.21 2.62
N GLY A 29 -2.89 -3.29 3.26
CA GLY A 29 -2.15 -3.56 4.49
C GLY A 29 -1.22 -4.76 4.38
N VAL A 30 -1.33 -5.68 5.33
CA VAL A 30 -0.43 -6.83 5.45
C VAL A 30 -0.56 -7.82 4.28
N GLU A 31 -1.75 -7.97 3.71
CA GLU A 31 -1.96 -8.86 2.56
C GLU A 31 -1.15 -8.37 1.36
N ALA A 32 -1.22 -7.06 1.06
CA ALA A 32 -0.47 -6.45 -0.03
C ALA A 32 1.04 -6.61 0.17
N VAL A 33 1.54 -6.48 1.41
CA VAL A 33 2.95 -6.72 1.74
C VAL A 33 3.35 -8.16 1.45
N PHE A 34 2.57 -9.15 1.87
CA PHE A 34 2.89 -10.56 1.61
C PHE A 34 2.83 -10.93 0.13
N VAL A 35 1.86 -10.40 -0.61
CA VAL A 35 1.78 -10.58 -2.07
C VAL A 35 3.02 -9.98 -2.74
N THR A 36 3.43 -8.79 -2.33
CA THR A 36 4.63 -8.12 -2.84
C THR A 36 5.88 -8.93 -2.56
N MET A 37 6.04 -9.42 -1.32
CA MET A 37 7.16 -10.28 -0.91
C MET A 37 7.25 -11.55 -1.78
N GLY A 38 6.11 -12.20 -2.03
CA GLY A 38 6.03 -13.39 -2.85
C GLY A 38 6.32 -13.16 -4.34
N LEU A 39 6.05 -11.98 -4.87
CA LEU A 39 6.32 -11.63 -6.28
C LEU A 39 7.75 -11.14 -6.51
N LEU A 40 8.28 -10.35 -5.56
CA LEU A 40 9.64 -9.81 -5.65
C LEU A 40 10.69 -10.81 -5.18
N HIS A 41 10.29 -11.94 -4.58
CA HIS A 41 11.19 -12.92 -3.95
C HIS A 41 12.15 -12.27 -2.94
N CYS A 42 11.65 -11.29 -2.20
CA CYS A 42 12.41 -10.46 -1.29
C CYS A 42 12.07 -10.75 0.17
N ASP A 43 12.80 -10.14 1.11
CA ASP A 43 12.46 -10.23 2.52
C ASP A 43 11.30 -9.30 2.93
N LEU A 44 10.82 -9.45 4.17
CA LEU A 44 9.72 -8.62 4.68
C LEU A 44 10.07 -7.13 4.70
N ALA A 45 11.31 -6.77 5.03
CA ALA A 45 11.72 -5.37 5.13
C ALA A 45 11.76 -4.70 3.75
N GLU A 46 12.21 -5.43 2.72
CA GLU A 46 12.16 -5.01 1.32
C GLU A 46 10.71 -4.89 0.82
N ALA A 47 9.86 -5.87 1.11
CA ALA A 47 8.44 -5.81 0.76
C ALA A 47 7.70 -4.64 1.44
N GLN A 48 7.99 -4.37 2.71
CA GLN A 48 7.45 -3.22 3.43
C GLN A 48 7.96 -1.91 2.84
N ARG A 49 9.24 -1.81 2.48
CA ARG A 49 9.79 -0.63 1.80
C ARG A 49 9.09 -0.37 0.47
N ALA A 50 8.91 -1.40 -0.35
CA ALA A 50 8.15 -1.36 -1.59
C ALA A 50 6.72 -0.83 -1.38
N PHE A 51 6.01 -1.38 -0.39
CA PHE A 51 4.66 -0.95 -0.06
C PHE A 51 4.59 0.50 0.42
N PHE A 52 5.40 0.91 1.40
CA PHE A 52 5.30 2.24 2.01
C PHE A 52 5.81 3.37 1.12
N ASN A 53 6.74 3.08 0.21
CA ASN A 53 7.29 4.06 -0.72
C ASN A 53 6.43 4.26 -1.97
N ALA A 54 5.54 3.30 -2.30
CA ALA A 54 4.68 3.44 -3.45
C ALA A 54 3.77 4.68 -3.35
N PRO A 55 3.70 5.54 -4.38
CA PRO A 55 2.94 6.79 -4.35
C PRO A 55 1.48 6.60 -3.94
N CYS A 56 0.83 5.52 -4.40
CA CYS A 56 -0.58 5.24 -4.14
C CYS A 56 -0.87 4.92 -2.66
N ARG A 57 0.09 4.29 -1.97
CA ARG A 57 0.04 3.95 -0.54
C ARG A 57 0.45 5.12 0.32
N ASN A 58 1.42 5.90 -0.13
CA ASN A 58 1.82 7.12 0.56
C ASN A 58 0.66 8.14 0.58
N ALA A 59 -0.02 8.33 -0.55
CA ALA A 59 -1.20 9.18 -0.65
C ALA A 59 -2.35 8.70 0.26
N GLU A 60 -2.62 7.39 0.27
CA GLU A 60 -3.61 6.78 1.17
C GLU A 60 -3.29 7.05 2.64
N ARG A 61 -2.03 6.84 3.06
CA ARG A 61 -1.58 7.13 4.42
C ARG A 61 -1.74 8.61 4.78
N ARG A 62 -1.35 9.53 3.89
CA ARG A 62 -1.50 10.97 4.12
C ARG A 62 -2.96 11.37 4.30
N PHE A 63 -3.85 10.80 3.47
CA PHE A 63 -5.28 11.03 3.58
C PHE A 63 -5.82 10.55 4.94
N HIS A 64 -5.48 9.32 5.35
CA HIS A 64 -5.92 8.79 6.64
C HIS A 64 -5.41 9.62 7.82
N ASN A 65 -4.13 10.00 7.81
CA ASN A 65 -3.57 10.85 8.86
C ASN A 65 -4.31 12.19 8.94
N ARG A 66 -4.54 12.85 7.80
CA ARG A 66 -5.27 14.12 7.77
C ARG A 66 -6.70 13.98 8.28
N ALA A 67 -7.37 12.88 7.96
CA ALA A 67 -8.70 12.61 8.47
C ALA A 67 -8.70 12.45 10.00
N MET A 68 -7.72 11.74 10.55
CA MET A 68 -7.56 11.59 12.01
C MET A 68 -7.25 12.93 12.68
N ASP A 69 -6.35 13.73 12.11
CA ASP A 69 -6.03 15.07 12.64
C ASP A 69 -7.30 15.94 12.74
N LEU A 70 -8.14 15.92 11.70
CA LEU A 70 -9.40 16.67 11.68
C LEU A 70 -10.42 16.17 12.72
N LEU A 71 -10.48 14.86 12.95
CA LEU A 71 -11.33 14.29 13.99
C LEU A 71 -10.85 14.70 15.39
N GLU A 72 -9.54 14.66 15.62
CA GLU A 72 -8.94 15.11 16.88
C GLU A 72 -9.22 16.60 17.13
N GLU A 73 -8.99 17.45 16.11
CA GLU A 73 -9.29 18.88 16.16
C GLU A 73 -10.78 19.12 16.51
N ALA A 74 -11.71 18.41 15.87
CA ALA A 74 -13.14 18.55 16.16
C ALA A 74 -13.48 18.18 17.60
N THR A 75 -12.95 17.06 18.10
CA THR A 75 -13.20 16.63 19.49
C THR A 75 -12.61 17.58 20.53
N ALA A 76 -11.50 18.26 20.21
CA ALA A 76 -10.88 19.25 21.08
C ALA A 76 -11.67 20.57 21.17
N HIS A 77 -12.48 20.89 20.15
CA HIS A 77 -13.36 22.07 20.17
C HIS A 77 -14.68 21.83 20.94
N ASP A 78 -15.07 20.56 21.13
CA ASP A 78 -16.26 20.16 21.88
C ASP A 78 -16.01 19.96 23.39
N ALA A 79 -14.77 20.12 23.87
CA ALA A 79 -14.34 19.92 25.26
C ALA A 79 -14.12 21.24 26.03
#